data_AF-A0AAN6E725-F1
#
_entry.id   AF-A0AAN6E725-F1
#
_cell.length_a   1.000
_cell.length_b   1.000
_cell.length_c   1.000
_cell.angle_alpha   90.00
_cell.angle_beta   90.00
_cell.angle_gamma   90.00
#
_symmetry.space_group_name_H-M   'P 1'
#
loop_
_entity.id
_entity.type
_entity.pdbx_description
1 polymer ?
#
loop_
_entity_poly.entity_id
_entity_poly.type
_entity_poly.pdbx_seq_one_letter_code
_entity_poly.pdbx_strand_id
1 'polypeptide(L)'
;MLEQLLPLLLSFLSHTQSEVSSAVFPAINDVLGVLKKLQREGVALSTVQQQFLTQILPVLVEKLQYRDDYAWPAPSDAAAGDTDGSLDEDDDEAMFSELRHSLRVFIDAIGQIAPELYDSVVLATAQDIFRQCSQYGVSAERAGDEGGRGRGQLGWVRAELGIYLTQAFGERLSSSKGLRFGGTRFAQPNGAGSGTLAIATLKDLLTMMIQSGIVGSSHPAIAPMYFENLVRFGGYFEVERDAAAPVLQSFLGATGVHHQYRSVRPRIWYFLHRFVKLLPAPALATYSSDFVSAVAGLLKISADPSSIGVGSSYGLFDSQ
;
A
#
# COMPACT_ATOMS: atom_id res chain seq x y z
N MET A 1 -23.64 28.29 -11.06
CA MET A 1 -22.40 28.10 -11.85
C MET A 1 -21.58 26.93 -11.35
N LEU A 2 -21.19 26.85 -10.07
CA LEU A 2 -20.34 25.75 -9.57
C LEU A 2 -20.94 24.35 -9.78
N GLU A 3 -22.24 24.18 -9.53
CA GLU A 3 -22.95 22.91 -9.75
C GLU A 3 -23.02 22.48 -11.23
N GLN A 4 -22.94 23.43 -12.18
CA GLN A 4 -22.93 23.12 -13.62
C GLN A 4 -21.57 22.61 -14.09
N LEU A 5 -20.50 22.83 -13.32
CA LEU A 5 -19.14 22.39 -13.63
C LEU A 5 -18.83 21.00 -13.07
N LEU A 6 -19.59 20.54 -12.08
CA LEU A 6 -19.36 19.24 -11.42
C LEU A 6 -19.36 18.04 -12.41
N PRO A 7 -20.29 17.94 -13.37
CA PRO A 7 -20.27 16.84 -14.34
C PRO A 7 -19.05 16.88 -15.26
N LEU A 8 -18.58 18.09 -15.63
CA LEU A 8 -17.40 18.27 -16.46
C LEU A 8 -16.14 17.85 -15.70
N LEU A 9 -16.00 18.28 -14.44
CA LEU A 9 -14.89 17.87 -13.57
C LEU A 9 -14.84 16.35 -13.42
N LEU A 10 -16.00 15.70 -13.25
CA LEU A 10 -16.07 14.24 -13.19
C LEU A 10 -15.60 13.60 -14.50
N SER A 11 -16.03 14.10 -15.67
CA SER A 11 -15.62 13.54 -16.97
C SER A 11 -14.12 13.68 -17.26
N PHE A 12 -13.52 14.81 -16.90
CA PHE A 12 -12.07 15.02 -17.07
C PHE A 12 -11.30 14.18 -16.05
N LEU A 13 -11.79 14.11 -14.81
CA LEU A 13 -11.17 13.27 -13.80
C LEU A 13 -11.19 11.81 -14.22
N SER A 14 -12.31 11.28 -14.74
CA SER A 14 -12.44 9.87 -15.14
C SER A 14 -11.68 9.49 -16.42
N HIS A 15 -10.99 10.43 -17.06
CA HIS A 15 -10.26 10.18 -18.30
C HIS A 15 -9.12 9.18 -18.09
N THR A 16 -8.78 8.33 -19.06
CA THR A 16 -7.73 7.30 -18.89
C THR A 16 -6.33 7.88 -18.76
N GLN A 17 -6.05 8.99 -19.46
CA GLN A 17 -4.77 9.69 -19.37
C GLN A 17 -4.68 10.51 -18.08
N SER A 18 -3.61 10.27 -17.29
CA SER A 18 -3.34 10.95 -16.03
C SER A 18 -3.18 12.47 -16.19
N GLU A 19 -2.56 12.96 -17.27
CA GLU A 19 -2.39 14.38 -17.55
C GLU A 19 -3.73 15.14 -17.62
N VAL A 20 -4.71 14.54 -18.31
CA VAL A 20 -6.06 15.11 -18.45
C VAL A 20 -6.79 15.13 -17.11
N SER A 21 -6.63 14.07 -16.31
CA SER A 21 -7.19 14.01 -14.97
C SER A 21 -6.55 15.01 -14.01
N SER A 22 -5.22 15.14 -14.05
CA SER A 22 -4.45 16.03 -13.19
C SER A 22 -4.73 17.51 -13.47
N ALA A 23 -5.10 17.87 -14.71
CA ALA A 23 -5.47 19.23 -15.08
C ALA A 23 -6.66 19.79 -14.26
N VAL A 24 -7.54 18.93 -13.74
CA VAL A 24 -8.70 19.35 -12.93
C VAL A 24 -8.48 19.24 -11.42
N PHE A 25 -7.31 18.82 -10.97
CA PHE A 25 -7.00 18.65 -9.54
C PHE A 25 -7.13 19.95 -8.71
N PRO A 26 -6.65 21.12 -9.18
CA PRO A 26 -6.83 22.37 -8.45
C PRO A 26 -8.33 22.69 -8.23
N ALA A 27 -9.16 22.49 -9.26
CA ALA A 27 -10.59 22.71 -9.17
C ALA A 27 -11.27 21.73 -8.21
N ILE A 28 -10.89 20.45 -8.24
CA ILE A 28 -11.41 19.45 -7.28
C ILE A 28 -11.05 19.84 -5.85
N ASN A 29 -9.81 20.28 -5.61
CA ASN A 29 -9.38 20.74 -4.28
C ASN A 29 -10.23 21.91 -3.78
N ASP A 30 -10.47 22.91 -4.62
CA ASP A 30 -11.29 24.07 -4.28
C ASP A 30 -12.75 23.67 -3.99
N VAL A 31 -13.34 22.81 -4.83
CA VAL A 31 -14.70 22.30 -4.62
C VAL A 31 -14.78 21.56 -3.29
N LEU A 32 -13.88 20.61 -3.01
CA LEU A 32 -13.87 19.87 -1.75
C LEU A 32 -13.63 20.80 -0.54
N GLY A 33 -12.80 21.83 -0.70
CA GLY A 33 -12.59 22.87 0.31
C GLY A 33 -13.88 23.62 0.66
N VAL A 34 -14.66 24.02 -0.35
CA VAL A 34 -15.97 24.66 -0.17
C VAL A 34 -16.95 23.71 0.51
N LEU A 35 -17.06 22.46 0.04
CA LEU A 35 -17.97 21.47 0.63
C LEU A 35 -17.63 21.17 2.10
N LYS A 36 -16.34 21.06 2.41
CA LYS A 36 -15.85 20.90 3.79
C LYS A 36 -16.17 22.10 4.66
N LYS A 37 -16.09 23.32 4.13
CA LYS A 37 -16.48 24.54 4.85
C LYS A 37 -17.99 24.54 5.15
N LEU A 38 -18.83 24.23 4.16
CA LEU A 38 -20.28 24.14 4.33
C LEU A 38 -20.66 23.11 5.41
N GLN A 39 -20.04 21.93 5.37
CA GLN A 39 -20.27 20.89 6.38
C GLN A 39 -19.88 21.36 7.79
N ARG A 40 -18.75 22.05 7.94
CA ARG A 40 -18.31 22.61 9.24
C ARG A 40 -19.23 23.70 9.77
N GLU A 41 -19.86 24.45 8.89
CA GLU A 41 -20.86 25.48 9.22
C GLU A 41 -22.24 24.89 9.53
N GLY A 42 -22.40 23.56 9.43
CA GLY A 42 -23.66 22.86 9.68
C GLY A 42 -24.67 22.97 8.53
N VAL A 43 -24.23 23.44 7.35
CA VAL A 43 -25.06 23.54 6.16
C VAL A 43 -25.14 22.17 5.50
N ALA A 44 -26.36 21.66 5.33
CA ALA A 44 -26.59 20.41 4.62
C ALA A 44 -26.17 20.55 3.14
N LEU A 45 -25.45 19.54 2.64
CA LEU A 45 -25.04 19.49 1.23
C LEU A 45 -26.27 19.33 0.33
N SER A 46 -26.26 19.98 -0.83
CA SER A 46 -27.31 19.81 -1.84
C SER A 46 -27.30 18.39 -2.41
N THR A 47 -28.44 17.94 -2.95
CA THR A 47 -28.53 16.62 -3.61
C THR A 47 -27.50 16.46 -4.72
N VAL A 48 -27.22 17.53 -5.48
CA VAL A 48 -26.23 17.54 -6.57
C VAL A 48 -24.81 17.36 -6.01
N GLN A 49 -24.49 18.02 -4.90
CA GLN A 49 -23.19 17.87 -4.22
C GLN A 49 -23.00 16.46 -3.66
N GLN A 50 -24.04 15.88 -3.05
CA GLN A 50 -24.00 14.50 -2.55
C GLN A 50 -23.83 13.48 -3.69
N GLN A 51 -24.54 13.68 -4.81
CA GLN A 51 -24.38 12.86 -6.01
C GLN A 51 -22.97 12.96 -6.59
N PHE A 52 -22.41 14.17 -6.65
CA PHE A 52 -21.03 14.39 -7.09
C PHE A 52 -20.04 13.61 -6.22
N LEU A 53 -20.14 13.71 -4.89
CA LEU A 53 -19.28 12.93 -3.97
C LEU A 53 -19.41 11.43 -4.19
N THR A 54 -20.64 10.94 -4.39
CA THR A 54 -20.95 9.53 -4.62
C THR A 54 -20.35 9.01 -5.93
N GLN A 55 -20.27 9.86 -6.96
CA GLN A 55 -19.71 9.49 -8.27
C GLN A 55 -18.18 9.64 -8.31
N ILE A 56 -17.63 10.68 -7.67
CA ILE A 56 -16.19 10.97 -7.74
C ILE A 56 -15.37 10.01 -6.90
N LEU A 57 -15.87 9.56 -5.74
CA LEU A 57 -15.08 8.72 -4.83
C LEU A 57 -14.67 7.37 -5.46
N PRO A 58 -15.57 6.60 -6.12
CA PRO A 58 -15.18 5.38 -6.82
C PRO A 58 -14.14 5.64 -7.92
N VAL A 59 -14.29 6.73 -8.69
CA VAL A 59 -13.33 7.11 -9.76
C VAL A 59 -11.95 7.41 -9.18
N LEU A 60 -11.89 8.10 -8.04
CA LEU A 60 -10.62 8.36 -7.35
C LEU A 60 -9.97 7.05 -6.87
N VAL A 61 -10.76 6.13 -6.31
CA VAL A 61 -10.26 4.82 -5.85
C VAL A 61 -9.74 3.98 -7.02
N GLU A 62 -10.45 3.96 -8.14
CA GLU A 62 -10.03 3.23 -9.34
C GLU A 62 -8.69 3.77 -9.88
N LYS A 63 -8.48 5.08 -9.80
CA LYS A 63 -7.25 5.76 -10.25
C LYS A 63 -6.04 5.59 -9.36
N LEU A 64 -6.21 5.03 -8.17
CA LEU A 64 -5.07 4.64 -7.34
C LEU A 64 -4.37 3.39 -7.88
N GLN A 65 -4.98 2.65 -8.79
CA GLN A 65 -4.40 1.43 -9.38
C GLN A 65 -3.22 1.77 -10.31
N TYR A 66 -2.24 0.87 -10.33
CA TYR A 66 -1.27 0.84 -11.43
C TYR A 66 -2.01 0.68 -12.76
N ARG A 67 -1.44 1.20 -13.84
CA ARG A 67 -2.00 0.99 -15.17
C ARG A 67 -1.83 -0.47 -15.59
N ASP A 68 -2.76 -0.98 -16.38
CA ASP A 68 -2.73 -2.38 -16.85
C ASP A 68 -1.51 -2.68 -17.74
N ASP A 69 -0.94 -1.65 -18.37
CA ASP A 69 0.26 -1.73 -19.21
C ASP A 69 1.57 -1.54 -18.44
N TYR A 70 1.51 -1.32 -17.12
CA TYR A 70 2.71 -1.19 -16.29
C TYR A 70 3.42 -2.54 -16.16
N ALA A 71 4.66 -2.60 -16.64
CA ALA A 71 5.49 -3.79 -16.61
C ALA A 71 6.57 -3.64 -15.53
N TRP A 72 6.56 -4.55 -14.55
CA TRP A 72 7.66 -4.62 -13.59
C TRP A 72 8.90 -5.26 -14.26
N PRO A 73 10.12 -4.72 -14.09
CA PRO A 73 11.34 -5.33 -14.64
C PRO A 73 11.47 -6.80 -14.24
N ALA A 74 12.05 -7.68 -15.06
CA ALA A 74 12.19 -9.09 -14.69
C ALA A 74 13.22 -9.30 -13.55
N PRO A 75 13.15 -10.40 -12.77
CA PRO A 75 14.11 -10.66 -11.70
C PRO A 75 15.56 -10.75 -12.16
N SER A 76 15.78 -11.16 -13.42
CA SER A 76 17.10 -11.22 -14.07
C SER A 76 17.68 -9.84 -14.32
N ASP A 77 16.83 -8.89 -14.66
CA ASP A 77 17.21 -7.57 -15.15
C ASP A 77 17.49 -6.64 -13.96
N ALA A 78 16.79 -6.84 -12.84
CA ALA A 78 17.03 -6.17 -11.56
C ALA A 78 18.33 -6.59 -10.83
N ALA A 79 19.12 -7.51 -11.38
CA ALA A 79 20.33 -8.07 -10.77
C ALA A 79 21.64 -7.62 -11.42
N ALA A 80 21.60 -7.03 -12.62
CA ALA A 80 22.77 -6.37 -13.18
C ALA A 80 22.97 -5.08 -12.38
N GLY A 81 24.11 -4.98 -11.68
CA GLY A 81 24.46 -3.86 -10.78
C GLY A 81 24.71 -2.52 -11.49
N ASP A 82 23.95 -2.25 -12.55
CA ASP A 82 23.96 -1.08 -13.41
C ASP A 82 22.53 -0.58 -13.67
N THR A 83 21.58 -0.84 -12.76
CA THR A 83 20.41 0.04 -12.61
C THR A 83 20.89 1.39 -12.05
N ASP A 84 21.59 2.15 -12.89
CA ASP A 84 21.03 3.45 -13.23
C ASP A 84 19.66 3.08 -13.83
N GLY A 85 18.62 3.04 -12.99
CA GLY A 85 17.26 2.96 -13.52
C GLY A 85 17.23 4.04 -14.57
N SER A 86 16.95 3.70 -15.83
CA SER A 86 16.90 4.72 -16.87
C SER A 86 16.05 5.85 -16.28
N LEU A 87 16.54 7.09 -16.31
CA LEU A 87 15.91 8.24 -15.63
C LEU A 87 14.37 8.20 -15.74
N ASP A 88 13.88 7.76 -16.90
CA ASP A 88 12.48 7.50 -17.25
C ASP A 88 11.70 6.55 -16.28
N GLU A 89 12.27 5.46 -15.76
CA GLU A 89 11.57 4.51 -14.85
C GLU A 89 11.40 5.09 -13.44
N ASP A 90 12.44 5.73 -12.91
CA ASP A 90 12.38 6.41 -11.62
C ASP A 90 11.46 7.64 -11.69
N ASP A 91 11.45 8.33 -12.83
CA ASP A 91 10.55 9.45 -13.12
C ASP A 91 9.09 9.00 -13.22
N ASP A 92 8.80 7.88 -13.89
CA ASP A 92 7.44 7.32 -14.01
C ASP A 92 6.86 6.89 -12.65
N GLU A 93 7.64 6.18 -11.83
CA GLU A 93 7.20 5.79 -10.47
C GLU A 93 7.04 7.01 -9.56
N ALA A 94 7.90 8.02 -9.68
CA ALA A 94 7.78 9.28 -8.95
C ALA A 94 6.50 10.03 -9.34
N MET A 95 6.23 10.18 -10.64
CA MET A 95 4.99 10.79 -11.15
C MET A 95 3.74 10.04 -10.67
N PHE A 96 3.78 8.70 -10.66
CA PHE A 96 2.68 7.89 -10.16
C PHE A 96 2.48 8.05 -8.65
N SER A 97 3.56 8.13 -7.87
CA SER A 97 3.52 8.40 -6.44
C SER A 97 2.90 9.77 -6.13
N GLU A 98 3.26 10.81 -6.88
CA GLU A 98 2.68 12.15 -6.77
C GLU A 98 1.18 12.18 -7.14
N LEU A 99 0.80 11.46 -8.20
CA LEU A 99 -0.58 11.25 -8.58
C LEU A 99 -1.37 10.59 -7.44
N ARG A 100 -0.89 9.46 -6.92
CA ARG A 100 -1.49 8.74 -5.79
C ARG A 100 -1.64 9.62 -4.56
N HIS A 101 -0.61 10.40 -4.23
CA HIS A 101 -0.66 11.34 -3.12
C HIS A 101 -1.79 12.35 -3.31
N SER A 102 -1.90 12.95 -4.50
CA SER A 102 -2.94 13.95 -4.81
C SER A 102 -4.35 13.35 -4.74
N LEU A 103 -4.57 12.18 -5.37
CA LEU A 103 -5.84 11.45 -5.31
C LEU A 103 -6.23 11.12 -3.87
N ARG A 104 -5.26 10.68 -3.06
CA ARG A 104 -5.46 10.34 -1.67
C ARG A 104 -5.89 11.53 -0.82
N VAL A 105 -5.32 12.71 -1.04
CA VAL A 105 -5.76 13.94 -0.37
C VAL A 105 -7.25 14.21 -0.64
N PHE A 106 -7.71 13.98 -1.88
CA PHE A 106 -9.13 14.12 -2.21
C PHE A 106 -10.01 13.08 -1.53
N ILE A 107 -9.59 11.81 -1.54
CA ILE A 107 -10.30 10.71 -0.87
C ILE A 107 -10.43 10.99 0.64
N ASP A 108 -9.37 11.44 1.29
CA ASP A 108 -9.36 11.76 2.71
C ASP A 108 -10.23 13.00 3.03
N ALA A 109 -10.26 13.99 2.15
CA ALA A 109 -11.16 15.13 2.26
C ALA A 109 -12.63 14.69 2.13
N ILE A 110 -12.96 13.82 1.18
CA ILE A 110 -14.30 13.24 1.03
C ILE A 110 -14.68 12.46 2.29
N GLY A 111 -13.76 11.67 2.86
CA GLY A 111 -14.01 10.94 4.10
C GLY A 111 -14.29 11.82 5.31
N GLN A 112 -13.80 13.08 5.32
CA GLN A 112 -14.17 14.05 6.35
C GLN A 112 -15.57 14.63 6.10
N ILE A 113 -15.94 14.83 4.84
CA ILE A 113 -17.23 15.41 4.42
C ILE A 113 -18.38 14.38 4.55
N ALA A 114 -18.15 13.15 4.13
CA ALA A 114 -19.13 12.06 4.08
C ALA A 114 -18.48 10.73 4.54
N PRO A 115 -18.36 10.50 5.87
CA PRO A 115 -17.72 9.29 6.41
C PRO A 115 -18.41 7.99 5.97
N GLU A 116 -19.75 7.96 5.93
CA GLU A 116 -20.50 6.76 5.52
C GLU A 116 -20.23 6.37 4.07
N LEU A 117 -20.10 7.37 3.19
CA LEU A 117 -19.75 7.13 1.79
C LEU A 117 -18.33 6.56 1.66
N TYR A 118 -17.38 7.11 2.42
CA TYR A 118 -16.01 6.58 2.48
C TYR A 118 -16.01 5.10 2.87
N ASP A 119 -16.74 4.74 3.92
CA ASP A 119 -16.81 3.36 4.39
C ASP A 119 -17.45 2.44 3.32
N SER A 120 -18.52 2.90 2.68
CA SER A 120 -19.23 2.14 1.64
C SER A 120 -18.42 1.90 0.36
N VAL A 121 -17.38 2.70 0.10
CA VAL A 121 -16.54 2.59 -1.11
C VAL A 121 -15.15 2.08 -0.75
N VAL A 122 -14.38 2.81 0.05
CA VAL A 122 -12.98 2.51 0.33
C VAL A 122 -12.83 1.23 1.14
N LEU A 123 -13.54 1.13 2.26
CA LEU A 123 -13.45 -0.05 3.13
C LEU A 123 -14.09 -1.27 2.46
N ALA A 124 -15.26 -1.10 1.85
CA ALA A 124 -15.93 -2.17 1.12
C ALA A 124 -15.05 -2.73 0.00
N THR A 125 -14.35 -1.87 -0.76
CA THR A 125 -13.42 -2.29 -1.82
C THR A 125 -12.24 -3.08 -1.26
N ALA A 126 -11.57 -2.59 -0.21
CA ALA A 126 -10.46 -3.31 0.41
C ALA A 126 -10.90 -4.69 0.94
N GLN A 127 -12.06 -4.75 1.60
CA GLN A 127 -12.61 -6.03 2.10
C GLN A 127 -12.98 -6.99 0.97
N ASP A 128 -13.59 -6.50 -0.12
CA ASP A 128 -13.92 -7.31 -1.30
C ASP A 128 -12.65 -7.91 -1.92
N ILE A 129 -11.60 -7.11 -2.08
CA ILE A 129 -10.29 -7.54 -2.58
C ILE A 129 -9.74 -8.69 -1.71
N PHE A 130 -9.72 -8.52 -0.38
CA PHE A 130 -9.19 -9.58 0.51
C PHE A 130 -10.05 -10.85 0.49
N ARG A 131 -11.38 -10.75 0.37
CA ARG A 131 -12.26 -11.91 0.19
C ARG A 131 -11.94 -12.63 -1.13
N GLN A 132 -11.73 -11.90 -2.22
CA GLN A 132 -11.37 -12.46 -3.51
C GLN A 132 -9.99 -13.11 -3.50
N CYS A 133 -8.99 -12.49 -2.87
CA CYS A 133 -7.67 -13.10 -2.64
C CYS A 133 -7.79 -14.44 -1.90
N SER A 134 -8.60 -14.49 -0.83
CA SER A 134 -8.81 -15.72 -0.06
C SER A 134 -9.50 -16.82 -0.87
N GLN A 135 -10.45 -16.44 -1.74
CA GLN A 135 -11.25 -17.40 -2.52
C GLN A 135 -10.52 -17.91 -3.77
N TYR A 136 -9.77 -17.05 -4.45
CA TYR A 136 -9.23 -17.34 -5.78
C TYR A 136 -7.69 -17.29 -5.87
N GLY A 137 -7.01 -16.74 -4.87
CA GLY A 137 -5.58 -16.45 -4.92
C GLY A 137 -5.25 -15.22 -5.76
N VAL A 138 -3.96 -14.89 -5.84
CA VAL A 138 -3.43 -13.73 -6.58
C VAL A 138 -2.47 -14.20 -7.66
N SER A 139 -2.62 -13.65 -8.86
CA SER A 139 -1.76 -13.89 -10.01
C SER A 139 -0.68 -12.83 -10.07
N ALA A 140 0.59 -13.25 -10.04
CA ALA A 140 1.72 -12.32 -10.16
C ALA A 140 1.89 -11.75 -11.58
N GLU A 141 1.42 -12.46 -12.61
CA GLU A 141 1.66 -12.08 -14.03
C GLU A 141 0.55 -11.21 -14.62
N ARG A 142 -0.62 -11.14 -13.96
CA ARG A 142 -1.80 -10.43 -14.50
C ARG A 142 -1.95 -9.10 -13.79
N ALA A 143 -1.87 -8.01 -14.54
CA ALA A 143 -2.13 -6.68 -14.02
C ALA A 143 -3.63 -6.49 -13.75
N GLY A 144 -4.49 -6.63 -14.76
CA GLY A 144 -5.93 -6.34 -14.68
C GLY A 144 -6.87 -7.51 -14.33
N ASP A 145 -8.14 -7.16 -14.12
CA ASP A 145 -9.24 -8.08 -13.75
C ASP A 145 -10.15 -8.49 -14.93
N GLU A 146 -9.76 -8.25 -16.18
CA GLU A 146 -10.66 -8.44 -17.35
C GLU A 146 -11.13 -9.90 -17.59
N GLY A 147 -10.78 -10.85 -16.72
CA GLY A 147 -11.38 -12.19 -16.65
C GLY A 147 -11.97 -12.58 -15.27
N GLY A 148 -12.02 -11.65 -14.31
CA GLY A 148 -12.17 -11.92 -12.87
C GLY A 148 -13.61 -11.94 -12.32
N ARG A 149 -14.62 -11.57 -13.11
CA ARG A 149 -16.03 -11.81 -12.70
C ARG A 149 -16.45 -13.29 -12.79
N GLY A 150 -15.54 -14.20 -13.12
CA GLY A 150 -15.76 -15.64 -13.05
C GLY A 150 -14.51 -16.49 -13.33
N ARG A 151 -14.04 -17.23 -12.32
CA ARG A 151 -13.03 -18.33 -12.38
C ARG A 151 -11.59 -17.93 -12.78
N GLY A 152 -10.96 -17.01 -12.05
CA GLY A 152 -9.52 -16.77 -12.17
C GLY A 152 -8.93 -16.19 -10.88
N GLN A 153 -7.61 -16.32 -10.73
CA GLN A 153 -6.84 -15.58 -9.70
C GLN A 153 -6.98 -14.07 -9.92
N LEU A 154 -6.95 -13.30 -8.82
CA LEU A 154 -7.00 -11.84 -8.83
C LEU A 154 -5.72 -11.23 -9.43
N GLY A 155 -5.82 -10.16 -10.21
CA GLY A 155 -4.65 -9.44 -10.69
C GLY A 155 -3.83 -8.82 -9.57
N TRP A 156 -2.51 -8.71 -9.74
CA TRP A 156 -1.63 -8.13 -8.72
C TRP A 156 -1.93 -6.65 -8.47
N VAL A 157 -2.40 -5.90 -9.48
CA VAL A 157 -2.75 -4.48 -9.34
C VAL A 157 -3.89 -4.30 -8.34
N ARG A 158 -4.94 -5.11 -8.48
CA ARG A 158 -6.07 -5.07 -7.54
C ARG A 158 -5.70 -5.58 -6.16
N ALA A 159 -4.85 -6.62 -6.07
CA ALA A 159 -4.33 -7.06 -4.79
C ALA A 159 -3.54 -5.93 -4.09
N GLU A 160 -2.62 -5.28 -4.80
CA GLU A 160 -1.85 -4.14 -4.30
C GLU A 160 -2.76 -3.00 -3.84
N LEU A 161 -3.81 -2.67 -4.60
CA LEU A 161 -4.79 -1.66 -4.22
C LEU A 161 -5.42 -1.97 -2.85
N GLY A 162 -5.78 -3.22 -2.57
CA GLY A 162 -6.35 -3.60 -1.26
C GLY A 162 -5.41 -3.30 -0.09
N ILE A 163 -4.12 -3.56 -0.29
CA ILE A 163 -3.05 -3.26 0.68
C ILE A 163 -2.90 -1.73 0.82
N TYR A 164 -2.88 -1.00 -0.30
CA TYR A 164 -2.80 0.46 -0.32
C TYR A 164 -3.97 1.12 0.42
N LEU A 165 -5.21 0.72 0.14
CA LEU A 165 -6.40 1.28 0.78
C LEU A 165 -6.41 1.03 2.29
N THR A 166 -5.91 -0.14 2.72
CA THR A 166 -5.74 -0.45 4.15
C THR A 166 -4.72 0.47 4.81
N GLN A 167 -3.59 0.72 4.13
CA GLN A 167 -2.59 1.69 4.58
C GLN A 167 -3.19 3.09 4.70
N ALA A 168 -3.92 3.52 3.65
CA ALA A 168 -4.52 4.85 3.58
C ALA A 168 -5.52 5.08 4.71
N PHE A 169 -6.38 4.10 4.96
CA PHE A 169 -7.32 4.14 6.08
C PHE A 169 -6.60 4.23 7.43
N GLY A 170 -5.60 3.38 7.67
CA GLY A 170 -4.88 3.39 8.94
C GLY A 170 -4.11 4.68 9.21
N GLU A 171 -3.48 5.26 8.18
CA GLU A 171 -2.78 6.54 8.29
C GLU A 171 -3.72 7.72 8.52
N ARG A 172 -4.92 7.70 7.91
CA ARG A 172 -5.99 8.67 8.19
C ARG A 172 -6.39 8.63 9.67
N LEU A 173 -6.52 7.43 10.25
CA LEU A 173 -6.80 7.27 11.68
C LEU A 173 -5.65 7.72 12.57
N SER A 174 -4.41 7.35 12.21
CA SER A 174 -3.20 7.73 12.94
C SER A 174 -3.02 9.24 13.02
N SER A 175 -3.25 9.93 11.91
CA SER A 175 -3.11 11.40 11.81
C SER A 175 -4.13 12.16 12.65
N SER A 176 -5.29 11.54 12.94
CA SER A 176 -6.35 12.19 13.70
C SER A 176 -6.16 12.09 15.22
N LYS A 177 -5.81 10.90 15.74
CA LYS A 177 -5.85 10.64 17.20
C LYS A 177 -4.77 9.68 17.74
N GLY A 178 -3.83 9.25 16.91
CA GLY A 178 -2.89 8.17 17.22
C GLY A 178 -3.57 6.80 17.33
N LEU A 179 -2.89 5.75 16.90
CA LEU A 179 -3.44 4.39 16.90
C LEU A 179 -3.20 3.69 18.24
N ARG A 180 -4.28 3.26 18.89
CA ARG A 180 -4.24 2.44 20.12
C ARG A 180 -5.20 1.27 20.00
N PHE A 181 -4.68 0.11 19.62
CA PHE A 181 -5.48 -1.11 19.48
C PHE A 181 -5.91 -1.70 20.82
N GLY A 182 -5.07 -1.57 21.87
CA GLY A 182 -5.28 -2.15 23.20
C GLY A 182 -5.68 -1.13 24.28
N GLY A 183 -6.83 -0.49 24.15
CA GLY A 183 -7.26 0.56 25.08
C GLY A 183 -8.65 0.36 25.69
N THR A 184 -8.75 -0.35 26.83
CA THR A 184 -9.88 -0.24 27.77
C THR A 184 -9.77 0.96 28.71
N ARG A 185 -8.67 1.73 28.67
CA ARG A 185 -8.38 2.81 29.63
C ARG A 185 -8.62 4.24 29.13
N PHE A 186 -9.51 4.43 28.16
CA PHE A 186 -10.17 5.73 27.89
C PHE A 186 -11.57 5.54 27.29
N ALA A 187 -12.26 4.48 27.71
CA ALA A 187 -13.73 4.50 27.65
C ALA A 187 -14.19 5.53 28.68
N GLN A 188 -14.07 6.83 28.33
CA GLN A 188 -14.89 7.83 28.99
C GLN A 188 -16.36 7.39 28.79
N PRO A 189 -17.18 7.36 29.85
CA PRO A 189 -18.55 6.87 29.75
C PRO A 189 -19.42 7.65 28.76
N ASN A 190 -18.95 8.81 28.26
CA ASN A 190 -19.74 9.74 27.45
C ASN A 190 -19.12 10.08 26.07
N GLY A 191 -18.16 9.30 25.55
CA GLY A 191 -17.45 9.61 24.29
C GLY A 191 -17.19 8.45 23.33
N ALA A 192 -17.78 7.28 23.59
CA ALA A 192 -17.70 6.13 22.70
C ALA A 192 -18.71 6.28 21.56
N GLY A 193 -18.24 6.36 20.31
CA GLY A 193 -19.17 6.40 19.19
C GLY A 193 -18.52 6.13 17.84
N SER A 194 -17.44 6.83 17.49
CA SER A 194 -16.87 6.75 16.14
C SER A 194 -15.40 6.32 16.08
N GLY A 195 -14.54 6.84 16.96
CA GLY A 195 -13.10 6.51 16.92
C GLY A 195 -12.77 5.06 17.33
N THR A 196 -13.50 4.52 18.30
CA THR A 196 -13.35 3.11 18.74
C THR A 196 -13.82 2.12 17.66
N LEU A 197 -14.90 2.46 16.96
CA LEU A 197 -15.40 1.66 15.83
C LEU A 197 -14.38 1.66 14.68
N ALA A 198 -13.84 2.83 14.32
CA ALA A 198 -12.87 2.91 13.23
C ALA A 198 -11.58 2.12 13.50
N ILE A 199 -11.09 2.09 14.75
CA ILE A 199 -9.95 1.25 15.15
C ILE A 199 -10.30 -0.24 15.07
N ALA A 200 -11.51 -0.64 15.49
CA ALA A 200 -11.98 -2.01 15.33
C ALA A 200 -12.07 -2.40 13.84
N THR A 201 -12.56 -1.49 12.99
CA THR A 201 -12.60 -1.72 11.54
C THR A 201 -11.20 -1.86 10.92
N LEU A 202 -10.22 -1.08 11.38
CA LEU A 202 -8.83 -1.26 10.93
C LEU A 202 -8.27 -2.61 11.38
N LYS A 203 -8.55 -3.02 12.63
CA LYS A 203 -8.16 -4.34 13.14
C LYS A 203 -8.76 -5.46 12.28
N ASP A 204 -10.03 -5.34 11.91
CA ASP A 204 -10.71 -6.33 11.05
C ASP A 204 -10.07 -6.36 9.66
N LEU A 205 -9.78 -5.20 9.06
CA LEU A 205 -9.07 -5.11 7.78
C LEU A 205 -7.68 -5.77 7.83
N LEU A 206 -6.89 -5.50 8.86
CA LEU A 206 -5.56 -6.13 9.04
C LEU A 206 -5.68 -7.65 9.18
N THR A 207 -6.69 -8.11 9.92
CA THR A 207 -6.99 -9.54 10.07
C THR A 207 -7.36 -10.17 8.73
N MET A 208 -8.24 -9.53 7.97
CA MET A 208 -8.61 -9.98 6.62
C MET A 208 -7.40 -9.99 5.69
N MET A 209 -6.54 -8.97 5.72
CA MET A 209 -5.33 -8.88 4.91
C MET A 209 -4.38 -10.05 5.22
N ILE A 210 -4.12 -10.35 6.49
CA ILE A 210 -3.25 -11.47 6.90
C ILE A 210 -3.85 -12.82 6.48
N GLN A 211 -5.16 -13.00 6.64
CA GLN A 211 -5.85 -14.25 6.32
C GLN A 211 -6.13 -14.44 4.82
N SER A 212 -6.04 -13.37 4.02
CA SER A 212 -6.36 -13.41 2.59
C SER A 212 -5.37 -14.22 1.75
N GLY A 213 -4.19 -14.55 2.29
CA GLY A 213 -3.12 -15.20 1.53
C GLY A 213 -2.47 -14.28 0.49
N ILE A 214 -2.76 -12.98 0.49
CA ILE A 214 -2.25 -12.00 -0.49
C ILE A 214 -0.73 -11.99 -0.60
N VAL A 215 -0.02 -12.18 0.51
CA VAL A 215 1.45 -12.25 0.58
C VAL A 215 2.04 -13.47 -0.17
N GLY A 216 1.19 -14.44 -0.56
CA GLY A 216 1.61 -15.57 -1.37
C GLY A 216 1.92 -15.21 -2.83
N SER A 217 1.54 -14.02 -3.29
CA SER A 217 1.93 -13.51 -4.61
C SER A 217 3.44 -13.28 -4.68
N SER A 218 4.06 -13.73 -5.77
CA SER A 218 5.48 -13.50 -6.06
C SER A 218 5.75 -12.15 -6.72
N HIS A 219 4.70 -11.32 -6.91
CA HIS A 219 4.84 -10.00 -7.52
C HIS A 219 5.54 -9.01 -6.55
N PRO A 220 6.56 -8.27 -7.01
CA PRO A 220 7.43 -7.45 -6.17
C PRO A 220 6.74 -6.23 -5.52
N ALA A 221 5.60 -5.78 -6.04
CA ALA A 221 4.81 -4.72 -5.39
C ALA A 221 4.08 -5.20 -4.12
N ILE A 222 3.81 -6.50 -3.99
CA ILE A 222 2.90 -7.04 -2.95
C ILE A 222 3.61 -7.18 -1.60
N ALA A 223 4.66 -8.01 -1.55
CA ALA A 223 5.29 -8.37 -0.27
C ALA A 223 5.86 -7.14 0.50
N PRO A 224 6.57 -6.19 -0.12
CA PRO A 224 7.06 -5.01 0.57
C PRO A 224 5.94 -4.16 1.19
N MET A 225 4.85 -3.92 0.45
CA MET A 225 3.71 -3.14 0.96
C MET A 225 2.96 -3.87 2.06
N TYR A 226 2.77 -5.19 1.90
CA TYR A 226 2.17 -6.04 2.92
C TYR A 226 2.96 -5.97 4.24
N PHE A 227 4.27 -6.20 4.20
CA PHE A 227 5.12 -6.18 5.39
C PHE A 227 5.26 -4.78 5.99
N GLU A 228 5.31 -3.74 5.15
CA GLU A 228 5.31 -2.36 5.62
C GLU A 228 4.09 -2.05 6.48
N ASN A 229 2.90 -2.42 6.01
CA ASN A 229 1.65 -2.22 6.74
C ASN A 229 1.66 -2.92 8.10
N LEU A 230 2.12 -4.16 8.16
CA LEU A 230 2.16 -4.92 9.41
C LEU A 230 3.16 -4.34 10.41
N VAL A 231 4.29 -3.82 9.95
CA VAL A 231 5.25 -3.11 10.81
C VAL A 231 4.68 -1.76 11.26
N ARG A 232 4.06 -1.00 10.33
CA ARG A 232 3.46 0.31 10.58
C ARG A 232 2.35 0.24 11.62
N PHE A 233 1.50 -0.77 11.52
CA PHE A 233 0.38 -1.02 12.43
C PHE A 233 0.74 -2.06 13.50
N GLY A 234 2.01 -2.11 13.93
CA GLY A 234 2.54 -3.11 14.86
C GLY A 234 1.77 -3.27 16.18
N GLY A 235 1.10 -2.22 16.67
CA GLY A 235 0.24 -2.29 17.85
C GLY A 235 -0.92 -3.29 17.73
N TYR A 236 -1.28 -3.71 16.51
CA TYR A 236 -2.22 -4.79 16.25
C TYR A 236 -1.78 -6.10 16.93
N PHE A 237 -0.49 -6.44 16.88
CA PHE A 237 0.05 -7.69 17.43
C PHE A 237 0.13 -7.69 18.96
N GLU A 238 -0.05 -6.55 19.62
CA GLU A 238 -0.20 -6.52 21.08
C GLU A 238 -1.54 -7.15 21.52
N VAL A 239 -2.57 -7.01 20.66
CA VAL A 239 -3.93 -7.51 20.87
C VAL A 239 -4.10 -8.89 20.23
N GLU A 240 -3.76 -9.03 18.95
CA GLU A 240 -3.88 -10.27 18.16
C GLU A 240 -2.53 -10.97 18.06
N ARG A 241 -2.05 -11.53 19.18
CA ARG A 241 -0.71 -12.15 19.24
C ARG A 241 -0.55 -13.36 18.33
N ASP A 242 -1.62 -14.13 18.15
CA ASP A 242 -1.60 -15.35 17.33
C ASP A 242 -1.37 -15.05 15.85
N ALA A 243 -1.71 -13.83 15.41
CA ALA A 243 -1.47 -13.37 14.04
C ALA A 243 0.03 -13.13 13.74
N ALA A 244 0.90 -13.03 14.75
CA ALA A 244 2.34 -12.80 14.53
C ALA A 244 3.05 -14.01 13.89
N ALA A 245 2.61 -15.23 14.23
CA ALA A 245 3.17 -16.47 13.73
C ALA A 245 3.14 -16.61 12.19
N PRO A 246 1.97 -16.53 11.52
CA PRO A 246 1.91 -16.66 10.06
C PRO A 246 2.64 -15.53 9.34
N VAL A 247 2.69 -14.33 9.93
CA VAL A 247 3.45 -13.19 9.39
C VAL A 247 4.95 -13.46 9.43
N LEU A 248 5.46 -13.98 10.56
CA LEU A 248 6.87 -14.34 10.69
C LEU A 248 7.25 -15.46 9.72
N GLN A 249 6.41 -16.48 9.55
CA GLN A 249 6.63 -17.53 8.54
C GLN A 249 6.68 -16.95 7.12
N SER A 250 5.81 -15.99 6.79
CA SER A 250 5.84 -15.30 5.49
C SER A 250 7.14 -14.53 5.30
N PHE A 251 7.64 -13.85 6.35
CA PHE A 251 8.95 -13.17 6.30
C PHE A 251 10.12 -14.14 6.06
N LEU A 252 10.09 -15.35 6.64
CA LEU A 252 11.18 -16.32 6.50
C LEU A 252 11.10 -17.15 5.21
N GLY A 253 9.97 -17.09 4.51
CA GLY A 253 9.71 -17.89 3.31
C GLY A 253 10.20 -17.27 1.99
N ALA A 254 9.70 -17.86 0.90
CA ALA A 254 10.03 -17.47 -0.48
C ALA A 254 9.53 -16.08 -0.86
N THR A 255 8.47 -15.57 -0.22
CA THR A 255 7.93 -14.22 -0.44
C THR A 255 8.53 -13.19 0.51
N GLY A 256 9.39 -13.62 1.44
CA GLY A 256 10.07 -12.79 2.43
C GLY A 256 11.56 -12.60 2.12
N VAL A 257 12.44 -13.01 3.04
CA VAL A 257 13.90 -12.81 2.93
C VAL A 257 14.52 -13.45 1.69
N HIS A 258 13.85 -14.44 1.10
CA HIS A 258 14.27 -15.15 -0.11
C HIS A 258 13.55 -14.69 -1.40
N HIS A 259 12.84 -13.55 -1.37
CA HIS A 259 12.07 -13.04 -2.51
C HIS A 259 12.81 -13.11 -3.84
N GLN A 260 12.16 -13.53 -4.93
CA GLN A 260 12.84 -13.73 -6.22
C GLN A 260 13.52 -12.46 -6.74
N TYR A 261 12.88 -11.30 -6.55
CA TYR A 261 13.42 -9.99 -6.90
C TYR A 261 14.44 -9.52 -5.86
N ARG A 262 15.70 -9.39 -6.26
CA ARG A 262 16.79 -8.95 -5.38
C ARG A 262 16.63 -7.50 -4.93
N SER A 263 16.08 -6.63 -5.79
CA SER A 263 15.84 -5.22 -5.52
C SER A 263 14.95 -4.97 -4.29
N VAL A 264 13.97 -5.84 -4.03
CA VAL A 264 13.05 -5.67 -2.89
C VAL A 264 13.54 -6.34 -1.59
N ARG A 265 14.50 -7.27 -1.66
CA ARG A 265 15.00 -8.00 -0.47
C ARG A 265 15.52 -7.08 0.63
N PRO A 266 16.34 -6.05 0.37
CA PRO A 266 16.84 -5.17 1.43
C PRO A 266 15.72 -4.50 2.23
N ARG A 267 14.65 -4.06 1.54
CA ARG A 267 13.47 -3.46 2.17
C ARG A 267 12.70 -4.48 3.02
N ILE A 268 12.54 -5.71 2.53
CA ILE A 268 11.92 -6.79 3.31
C ILE A 268 12.76 -7.15 4.54
N TRP A 269 14.09 -7.22 4.43
CA TRP A 269 15.00 -7.49 5.55
C TRP A 269 14.89 -6.40 6.63
N TYR A 270 14.79 -5.14 6.21
CA TYR A 270 14.55 -4.03 7.10
C TYR A 270 13.22 -4.16 7.86
N PHE A 271 12.14 -4.51 7.15
CA PHE A 271 10.84 -4.74 7.78
C PHE A 271 10.85 -5.94 8.71
N LEU A 272 11.55 -7.04 8.37
CA LEU A 272 11.73 -8.17 9.28
C LEU A 272 12.43 -7.73 10.57
N HIS A 273 13.53 -6.97 10.47
CA HIS A 273 14.23 -6.45 11.65
C HIS A 273 13.31 -5.56 12.50
N ARG A 274 12.53 -4.67 11.88
CA ARG A 274 11.54 -3.87 12.60
C ARG A 274 10.46 -4.74 13.24
N PHE A 275 9.95 -5.73 12.53
CA PHE A 275 8.90 -6.63 13.01
C PHE A 275 9.35 -7.46 14.20
N VAL A 276 10.56 -8.04 14.15
CA VAL A 276 11.16 -8.76 15.28
C VAL A 276 11.25 -7.86 16.52
N LYS A 277 11.58 -6.58 16.36
CA LYS A 277 11.61 -5.61 17.48
C LYS A 277 10.24 -5.32 18.10
N LEU A 278 9.15 -5.59 17.39
CA LEU A 278 7.79 -5.43 17.91
C LEU A 278 7.35 -6.63 18.76
N LEU A 279 7.96 -7.80 18.57
CA LEU A 279 7.53 -9.04 19.22
C LEU A 279 8.27 -9.25 20.56
N PRO A 280 7.57 -9.79 21.57
CA PRO A 280 8.20 -10.11 22.85
C PRO A 280 9.13 -11.32 22.71
N ALA A 281 10.23 -11.33 23.47
CA ALA A 281 11.26 -12.37 23.40
C ALA A 281 10.74 -13.83 23.50
N PRO A 282 9.73 -14.17 24.33
CA PRO A 282 9.18 -15.53 24.38
C PRO A 282 8.54 -15.98 23.07
N ALA A 283 7.88 -15.07 22.34
CA ALA A 283 7.30 -15.40 21.04
C ALA A 283 8.39 -15.71 20.02
N LEU A 284 9.46 -14.91 20.00
CA LEU A 284 10.61 -15.09 19.11
C LEU A 284 11.41 -16.36 19.40
N ALA A 285 11.54 -16.75 20.67
CA ALA A 285 12.31 -17.93 21.07
C ALA A 285 11.84 -19.21 20.37
N THR A 286 10.52 -19.33 20.17
CA THR A 286 9.88 -20.47 19.47
C THR A 286 10.33 -20.59 18.01
N TYR A 287 10.68 -19.48 17.36
CA TYR A 287 11.06 -19.43 15.93
C TYR A 287 12.56 -19.24 15.72
N SER A 288 13.37 -19.27 16.79
CA SER A 288 14.81 -18.99 16.72
C SER A 288 15.56 -19.92 15.78
N SER A 289 15.26 -21.22 15.80
CA SER A 289 15.87 -22.21 14.89
C SER A 289 15.52 -21.93 13.43
N ASP A 290 14.24 -21.72 13.14
CA ASP A 290 13.75 -21.44 11.77
C ASP A 290 14.34 -20.14 11.23
N PHE A 291 14.44 -19.11 12.09
CA PHE A 291 15.05 -17.83 11.75
C PHE A 291 16.52 -17.99 11.37
N VAL A 292 17.31 -18.69 12.20
CA VAL A 292 18.73 -18.94 11.92
C VAL A 292 18.88 -19.74 10.63
N SER A 293 18.05 -20.76 10.42
CA SER A 293 18.10 -21.59 9.22
C SER A 293 17.82 -20.78 7.95
N ALA A 294 16.78 -19.94 7.95
CA ALA A 294 16.42 -19.10 6.82
C ALA A 294 17.49 -18.03 6.50
N VAL A 295 18.05 -17.39 7.53
CA VAL A 295 18.97 -16.25 7.34
C VAL A 295 20.43 -16.68 7.14
N ALA A 296 20.86 -17.84 7.65
CA ALA A 296 22.28 -18.25 7.62
C ALA A 296 22.91 -18.21 6.23
N GLY A 297 22.17 -18.60 5.18
CA GLY A 297 22.66 -18.56 3.80
C GLY A 297 22.85 -17.14 3.26
N LEU A 298 22.09 -16.17 3.77
CA LEU A 298 22.10 -14.77 3.35
C LEU A 298 23.25 -13.96 3.98
N LEU A 299 23.86 -14.46 5.04
CA LEU A 299 24.98 -13.81 5.74
C LEU A 299 26.34 -14.03 5.06
N LYS A 300 26.40 -14.86 4.01
CA LYS A 300 27.62 -15.10 3.25
C LYS A 300 27.94 -13.88 2.38
N ILE A 301 28.85 -13.03 2.86
CA ILE A 301 29.41 -11.94 2.06
C ILE A 301 30.40 -12.55 1.06
N SER A 302 29.99 -12.64 -0.20
CA SER A 302 30.87 -13.00 -1.31
C SER A 302 31.23 -11.71 -2.04
N ALA A 303 32.42 -11.19 -1.80
CA ALA A 303 32.92 -10.06 -2.60
C ALA A 303 33.15 -10.57 -4.02
N ASP A 304 32.54 -9.92 -5.02
CA ASP A 304 32.85 -10.21 -6.42
C ASP A 304 34.17 -9.50 -6.77
N PRO A 305 35.28 -10.23 -6.98
CA PRO A 305 36.57 -9.61 -7.26
C PRO A 305 36.60 -8.84 -8.59
N SER A 306 35.60 -9.00 -9.46
CA SER A 306 35.48 -8.24 -10.70
C SER A 306 35.02 -6.78 -10.51
N SER A 307 34.42 -6.47 -9.35
CA SER A 307 34.03 -5.10 -8.96
C SER A 307 35.21 -4.25 -8.44
N ILE A 308 36.33 -4.90 -8.09
CA ILE A 308 37.59 -4.24 -7.77
C ILE A 308 38.37 -4.13 -9.07
N GLY A 309 38.09 -3.09 -9.84
CA GLY A 309 38.90 -2.72 -11.00
C GLY A 309 40.35 -2.59 -10.56
N VAL A 310 41.16 -3.60 -10.83
CA VAL A 310 42.62 -3.49 -10.79
C VAL A 310 42.96 -2.55 -11.93
N GLY A 311 43.04 -1.25 -11.62
CA GLY A 311 43.63 -0.24 -12.49
C GLY A 311 45.09 -0.61 -12.75
N SER A 312 45.31 -1.52 -13.69
CA SER A 312 46.62 -1.79 -14.27
C SER A 312 46.96 -0.62 -15.20
N SER A 313 47.28 0.51 -14.59
CA SER A 313 47.94 1.64 -15.24
C SER A 313 49.07 2.11 -14.31
N TYR A 314 50.01 1.20 -14.03
CA TYR A 314 51.35 1.63 -13.67
C TYR A 314 51.99 2.21 -14.93
N GLY A 315 52.15 3.53 -14.93
CA GLY A 315 52.82 4.26 -15.98
C GLY A 315 54.22 3.68 -16.23
N LEU A 316 54.46 3.26 -17.47
CA LEU A 316 55.81 3.23 -18.01
C LEU A 316 56.34 4.67 -17.97
N PHE A 317 57.20 4.96 -17.01
CA PHE A 317 58.17 6.03 -17.14
C PHE A 317 59.18 5.58 -18.22
N ASP A 318 58.92 5.99 -19.45
CA ASP A 318 59.90 5.92 -20.52
C ASP A 318 60.97 6.97 -20.23
N SER A 319 62.21 6.53 -20.06
CA SER A 319 63.37 7.39 -19.83
C SER A 319 64.00 7.74 -21.18
N GLN A 320 63.96 9.02 -21.54
CA GLN A 320 64.96 9.66 -22.40
C GLN A 320 65.42 10.96 -21.75
#